data_AF-A0A6V7JL85-F1
#
_entry.id   AF-A0A6V7JL85-F1
#
_cell.length_a   1.000
_cell.length_b   1.000
_cell.length_c   1.000
_cell.angle_alpha   90.00
_cell.angle_beta   90.00
_cell.angle_gamma   90.00
#
_symmetry.space_group_name_H-M   'P 1'
#
loop_
_entity.id
_entity.type
_entity.pdbx_description
1 polymer ?
#
loop_
_entity_poly.entity_id
_entity_poly.type
_entity_poly.pdbx_seq_one_letter_code
_entity_poly.pdbx_strand_id
1 'polypeptide(L)' 'PSRHIGVAIGDLILDLHVIAHLFTGPLLATKQDVFRQETLNDFMALGKCAWTEARATLQKLLDVSDRTLQEEPLRS' A
#
# COMPACT_ATOMS: atom_id res chain seq x y z
N PRO A 1 2.57 20.71 2.73
CA PRO A 1 1.64 19.61 2.36
C PRO A 1 2.32 18.65 1.38
N SER A 2 2.67 17.45 1.84
CA SER A 2 3.18 16.37 0.97
C SER A 2 2.00 15.61 0.37
N ARG A 3 2.09 15.26 -0.91
CA ARG A 3 1.10 14.41 -1.59
C ARG A 3 1.52 12.96 -1.43
N HIS A 4 0.64 12.13 -0.88
CA HIS A 4 0.87 10.70 -0.74
C HIS A 4 -0.11 9.92 -1.60
N ILE A 5 0.28 8.70 -1.95
CA ILE A 5 -0.57 7.77 -2.68
C ILE A 5 -1.51 7.11 -1.68
N GLY A 6 -2.82 7.24 -1.92
CA GLY A 6 -3.85 6.65 -1.07
C GLY A 6 -4.74 5.66 -1.83
N VAL A 7 -5.28 4.68 -1.12
CA VAL A 7 -6.31 3.77 -1.63
C VAL A 7 -7.61 4.03 -0.89
N ALA A 8 -8.68 4.35 -1.63
CA ALA A 8 -10.01 4.57 -1.06
C ALA A 8 -10.67 3.24 -0.67
N ILE A 9 -11.19 3.16 0.54
CA ILE A 9 -11.85 1.98 1.12
C ILE A 9 -13.10 2.46 1.87
N GLY A 10 -14.25 2.36 1.19
CA GLY A 10 -15.48 2.97 1.70
C GLY A 10 -15.30 4.47 1.84
N ASP A 11 -15.47 4.97 3.07
CA ASP A 11 -15.34 6.40 3.41
C ASP A 11 -13.93 6.78 3.91
N LEU A 12 -13.00 5.83 3.95
CA LEU A 12 -11.64 6.02 4.44
C LEU A 12 -10.63 5.98 3.29
N ILE A 13 -9.47 6.60 3.51
CA ILE A 13 -8.32 6.52 2.62
C ILE A 13 -7.18 5.87 3.39
N LEU A 14 -6.66 4.75 2.86
CA LEU A 14 -5.46 4.10 3.37
C LEU A 14 -4.23 4.71 2.71
N ASP A 15 -3.37 5.33 3.51
CA ASP A 15 -2.12 5.92 3.04
C ASP A 15 -1.07 4.84 2.77
N LEU A 16 -0.69 4.67 1.49
CA LEU A 16 0.30 3.68 1.08
C LEU A 16 1.71 4.04 1.53
N HIS A 17 2.01 5.31 1.81
CA HIS A 17 3.31 5.73 2.31
C HIS A 17 3.62 5.07 3.65
N VAL A 18 2.63 5.04 4.55
CA VAL A 18 2.78 4.50 5.91
C VAL A 18 2.91 2.98 5.87
N ILE A 19 2.10 2.31 5.05
CA ILE A 19 2.10 0.85 4.94
C ILE A 19 3.08 0.29 3.89
N ALA A 20 3.91 1.13 3.27
CA ALA A 20 4.86 0.72 2.23
C ALA A 20 5.74 -0.47 2.64
N HIS A 21 6.11 -0.53 3.93
CA HIS A 21 6.93 -1.59 4.52
C HIS A 21 6.23 -2.95 4.60
N LEU A 22 4.89 -2.97 4.58
CA LEU A 22 4.08 -4.20 4.62
C LEU A 22 4.04 -4.93 3.27
N PHE A 23 4.46 -4.28 2.18
CA PHE A 23 4.58 -4.91 0.86
C PHE A 23 5.87 -5.73 0.77
N THR A 24 5.87 -6.90 1.40
CA THR A 24 7.04 -7.81 1.49
C THR A 24 7.05 -8.90 0.42
N GLY A 25 6.22 -8.79 -0.62
CA GLY A 25 6.16 -9.76 -1.71
C GLY A 25 7.40 -9.71 -2.62
N PRO A 26 7.63 -10.75 -3.44
CA PRO A 26 8.85 -10.87 -4.24
C PRO A 26 9.05 -9.74 -5.26
N LEU A 27 7.98 -9.13 -5.76
CA LEU A 27 8.07 -8.06 -6.76
C LEU A 27 8.19 -6.67 -6.11
N LEU A 28 7.54 -6.47 -4.97
CA LEU A 28 7.44 -5.17 -4.30
C LEU A 28 8.42 -4.97 -3.14
N ALA A 29 8.96 -6.03 -2.52
CA ALA A 29 9.86 -5.92 -1.37
C ALA A 29 11.10 -5.05 -1.65
N THR A 30 11.62 -5.09 -2.89
CA THR A 30 12.77 -4.26 -3.32
C THR A 30 12.38 -2.94 -3.96
N LYS A 31 11.07 -2.67 -4.10
CA LYS A 31 10.52 -1.51 -4.81
C LYS A 31 9.49 -0.76 -3.99
N GLN A 32 9.54 -0.86 -2.65
CA GLN A 32 8.57 -0.20 -1.76
C GLN A 32 8.60 1.33 -1.88
N ASP A 33 9.71 1.89 -2.36
CA ASP A 33 9.86 3.34 -2.56
C ASP A 33 8.87 3.93 -3.56
N VAL A 34 8.30 3.12 -4.47
CA VAL A 34 7.26 3.58 -5.40
C VAL A 34 6.00 4.06 -4.66
N PHE A 35 5.74 3.56 -3.45
CA PHE A 35 4.62 3.98 -2.62
C PHE A 35 4.89 5.27 -1.83
N ARG A 36 6.16 5.71 -1.77
CA ARG A 36 6.58 6.96 -1.13
C ARG A 36 6.68 8.15 -2.09
N GLN A 37 6.47 7.90 -3.38
CA GLN A 37 6.49 8.94 -4.42
C GLN A 37 5.24 9.83 -4.35
N GLU A 38 5.36 11.06 -4.84
CA GLU A 38 4.21 11.98 -4.93
C GLU A 38 3.20 11.58 -6.02
N THR A 39 3.61 10.73 -6.98
CA THR A 39 2.80 10.34 -8.12
C THR A 39 2.76 8.82 -8.30
N LEU A 40 1.67 8.33 -8.89
CA LEU A 40 1.43 6.91 -9.09
C LEU A 40 2.24 6.32 -10.28
N ASN A 41 2.97 7.15 -11.01
CA ASN A 41 3.62 6.81 -12.28
C ASN A 41 4.62 5.67 -12.14
N ASP A 42 5.47 5.72 -11.11
CA ASP A 42 6.51 4.70 -10.88
C ASP A 42 5.89 3.36 -10.52
N PHE A 43 4.82 3.38 -9.71
CA PHE A 43 4.04 2.18 -9.41
C PHE A 43 3.34 1.64 -10.67
N MET A 44 2.83 2.52 -11.53
CA MET A 44 2.22 2.10 -12.79
C MET A 44 3.24 1.44 -13.75
N ALA A 45 4.48 1.92 -13.76
CA ALA A 45 5.54 1.40 -14.62
C ALA A 45 5.97 -0.04 -14.27
N LEU A 46 5.72 -0.51 -13.04
CA LEU A 46 6.02 -1.88 -12.61
C LEU A 46 5.18 -2.94 -13.34
N GLY A 47 4.05 -2.54 -13.92
CA GLY A 47 3.16 -3.39 -14.69
C GLY A 47 2.26 -4.31 -13.84
N LYS A 48 1.47 -5.10 -14.56
CA LYS A 48 0.33 -5.86 -14.01
C LYS A 48 0.70 -6.80 -12.87
N CYS A 49 1.85 -7.48 -12.94
CA CYS A 49 2.25 -8.44 -11.91
C CYS A 49 2.44 -7.77 -10.55
N ALA A 50 3.08 -6.60 -10.51
CA ALA A 50 3.27 -5.83 -9.29
C ALA A 50 1.94 -5.31 -8.74
N TRP A 51 1.01 -4.90 -9.60
CA TRP A 51 -0.32 -4.45 -9.18
C TRP A 51 -1.15 -5.60 -8.60
N THR A 52 -1.06 -6.79 -9.18
CA THR A 52 -1.73 -7.99 -8.66
C THR A 52 -1.19 -8.34 -7.26
N GLU A 53 0.13 -8.28 -7.06
CA GLU A 53 0.76 -8.50 -5.75
C GLU A 53 0.33 -7.42 -4.73
N ALA A 54 0.35 -6.15 -5.13
CA ALA A 54 -0.09 -5.04 -4.28
C ALA A 54 -1.55 -5.22 -3.85
N ARG A 55 -2.44 -5.54 -4.81
CA ARG A 55 -3.86 -5.77 -4.53
C ARG A 55 -4.08 -6.95 -3.60
N ALA A 56 -3.38 -8.07 -3.79
CA ALA A 56 -3.49 -9.23 -2.91
C ALA A 56 -3.04 -8.89 -1.48
N THR A 57 -1.95 -8.12 -1.35
CA THR A 57 -1.45 -7.65 -0.04
C THR A 57 -2.46 -6.73 0.63
N LEU A 58 -3.00 -5.75 -0.10
CA LEU A 58 -4.05 -4.84 0.41
C LEU A 58 -5.31 -5.60 0.84
N GLN A 59 -5.76 -6.57 0.03
CA GLN A 59 -6.92 -7.39 0.39
C GLN A 59 -6.68 -8.19 1.67
N LYS A 60 -5.48 -8.74 1.85
CA LYS A 60 -5.11 -9.44 3.08
C LYS A 60 -5.09 -8.51 4.29
N LEU A 61 -4.45 -7.34 4.16
CA LEU A 61 -4.35 -6.36 5.24
C LEU A 61 -5.72 -5.79 5.65
N LEU A 62 -6.67 -5.72 4.73
CA LEU A 62 -8.03 -5.27 4.97
C LEU A 62 -9.00 -6.39 5.39
N ASP A 63 -8.53 -7.64 5.45
CA ASP A 63 -9.33 -8.73 5.97
C ASP A 63 -9.60 -8.51 7.45
N VAL A 64 -10.82 -8.81 7.90
CA VAL A 64 -11.25 -8.62 9.29
C VAL A 64 -10.39 -9.45 10.27
N SER A 65 -9.81 -10.55 9.77
CA SER A 65 -8.95 -11.45 10.52
C SER A 65 -7.52 -10.89 10.70
N ASP A 66 -7.10 -9.96 9.83
CA ASP A 66 -5.77 -9.37 9.86
C ASP A 66 -5.79 -8.12 10.75
N ARG A 67 -5.08 -8.21 11.89
CA ARG A 67 -4.99 -7.10 12.85
C ARG A 67 -3.83 -6.15 12.56
N THR A 68 -3.03 -6.38 11.52
CA THR A 68 -1.84 -5.57 11.21
C THR A 68 -2.18 -4.08 11.04
N LEU A 69 -3.31 -3.75 10.40
CA LEU A 69 -3.78 -2.36 10.26
C LEU A 69 -4.57 -1.84 11.48
N GLN A 70 -4.89 -2.71 12.43
CA GLN A 70 -5.60 -2.36 13.66
C GLN A 70 -4.64 -1.99 14.79
N GLU A 71 -3.33 -2.21 14.60
CA GLU A 71 -2.32 -1.78 15.55
C GLU A 71 -2.18 -0.24 15.54
N GLU A 72 -2.08 0.35 16.74
CA GLU A 72 -2.33 1.79 17.00
C GLU A 72 -1.49 2.83 16.23
N PRO A 73 -0.25 2.60 15.73
CA PRO A 73 0.48 3.68 15.05
C PRO A 73 0.01 3.98 13.62
N LEU A 74 -0.93 3.22 13.05
CA LEU A 74 -1.35 3.35 11.64
C LEU A 74 -2.73 4.02 11.44
N ARG A 75 -3.42 4.42 12.52
CA ARG A 75 -4.80 4.96 12.49
C ARG A 75 -4.92 6.49 12.62
N SER A 76 -3.81 7.22 12.57
CA SER A 76 -3.78 8.68 12.75
C SER A 76 -4.31 9.47 11.56
#